data_AF-A0A1G1YSS0-F1
#
_entry.id   AF-A0A1G1YSS0-F1
#
_cell.length_a   1.000
_cell.length_b   1.000
_cell.length_c   1.000
_cell.angle_alpha   90.00
_cell.angle_beta   90.00
_cell.angle_gamma   90.00
#
_symmetry.space_group_name_H-M   'P 1'
#
loop_
_entity.id
_entity.type
_entity.pdbx_description
1 polymer ?
#
loop_
_entity_poly.entity_id
_entity_poly.type
_entity_poly.pdbx_seq_one_letter_code
_entity_poly.pdbx_strand_id
1 'polypeptide(L)'
;MPNHIHGIIIINDNSNAVGTEQCSVPTIPKIGLLSKIIKSFKNVTTKYLHQNFNDYEFQWQRSFYDHIIQNDKSLNAIKQYIIDNPKRWEKDRNNYD
;
A
#
# COMPACT_ATOMS: atom_id res chain seq x y z
N MET A 1 10.84 -6.83 -1.45
CA MET A 1 11.91 -7.21 -2.40
C MET A 1 12.62 -5.94 -2.84
N PRO A 2 13.82 -6.01 -3.44
CA PRO A 2 14.58 -4.81 -3.82
C PRO A 2 13.81 -3.81 -4.69
N ASN A 3 12.96 -4.29 -5.61
CA ASN A 3 12.22 -3.43 -6.54
C ASN A 3 10.73 -3.20 -6.22
N HIS A 4 10.14 -3.93 -5.26
CA HIS A 4 8.73 -3.76 -4.88
C HIS A 4 8.41 -4.25 -3.47
N ILE A 5 7.25 -3.82 -2.97
CA ILE A 5 6.71 -4.20 -1.67
C ILE A 5 5.33 -4.85 -1.84
N HIS A 6 5.04 -5.81 -0.95
CA HIS A 6 3.70 -6.33 -0.74
C HIS A 6 3.29 -6.07 0.70
N GLY A 7 2.02 -5.72 0.91
CA GLY A 7 1.47 -5.47 2.24
C GLY A 7 -0.01 -5.82 2.29
N ILE A 8 -0.49 -6.09 3.50
CA ILE A 8 -1.91 -6.27 3.79
C ILE A 8 -2.35 -5.02 4.56
N ILE A 9 -3.41 -4.37 4.08
CA ILE A 9 -4.00 -3.21 4.73
C ILE A 9 -5.39 -3.61 5.21
N ILE A 10 -5.64 -3.39 6.50
CA ILE A 10 -6.95 -3.56 7.11
C ILE A 10 -7.51 -2.16 7.36
N ILE A 11 -8.61 -1.84 6.71
CA ILE A 11 -9.31 -0.57 6.88
C ILE A 11 -10.56 -0.85 7.70
N ASN A 12 -10.50 -0.51 8.98
CA ASN A 12 -11.66 -0.59 9.86
C ASN A 12 -12.50 0.67 9.68
N ASP A 13 -13.80 0.51 9.46
CA ASP A 13 -14.74 1.62 9.47
C ASP A 13 -15.06 1.95 10.94
N ASN A 14 -14.38 2.94 11.50
CA ASN A 14 -14.74 3.47 12.82
C ASN A 14 -15.93 4.41 12.64
N SER A 15 -17.14 3.86 12.59
CA SER A 15 -18.39 4.63 12.55
C SER A 15 -18.73 5.39 13.85
N ASN A 16 -17.75 5.61 14.74
CA ASN A 16 -17.88 6.39 15.98
C ASN A 16 -17.27 7.80 15.84
N ALA A 17 -17.39 8.43 14.68
CA ALA A 17 -17.01 9.83 14.51
C ALA A 17 -18.19 10.75 14.88
N VAL A 18 -18.20 11.22 16.13
CA VAL A 18 -19.08 12.28 16.63
C VAL A 18 -18.47 13.66 16.35
N GLY A 19 -19.12 14.48 15.50
CA GLY A 19 -18.94 15.94 15.30
C GLY A 19 -17.62 16.41 14.67
N THR A 20 -17.53 17.47 13.87
CA THR A 20 -18.22 18.78 13.94
C THR A 20 -18.89 19.18 12.63
N GLU A 21 -20.04 19.84 12.78
CA GLU A 21 -20.78 20.53 11.74
C GLU A 21 -20.04 21.80 11.31
N GLN A 22 -19.55 21.84 10.07
CA GLN A 22 -19.52 23.07 9.25
C GLN A 22 -19.15 22.73 7.80
N CYS A 23 -20.01 23.18 6.89
CA CYS A 23 -19.91 23.13 5.42
C CYS A 23 -20.15 21.76 4.74
N SER A 24 -21.44 21.48 4.52
CA SER A 24 -22.02 21.13 3.22
C SER A 24 -21.19 20.21 2.30
N VAL A 25 -21.36 18.89 2.45
CA VAL A 25 -21.66 17.85 1.44
C VAL A 25 -21.39 16.50 2.14
N PRO A 26 -22.33 15.55 2.21
CA PRO A 26 -22.02 14.20 2.66
C PRO A 26 -21.19 13.51 1.57
N THR A 27 -19.88 13.77 1.54
CA THR A 27 -18.96 12.99 0.73
C THR A 27 -18.26 12.04 1.67
N ILE A 28 -18.93 10.92 1.97
CA ILE A 28 -18.19 9.72 2.35
C ILE A 28 -18.06 8.90 1.07
N PRO A 29 -17.13 9.21 0.14
CA PRO A 29 -16.82 8.23 -0.87
C PRO A 29 -15.89 7.25 -0.16
N LYS A 30 -16.43 6.11 0.30
CA LYS A 30 -15.60 4.93 0.59
C LYS A 30 -14.73 4.59 -0.65
N ILE A 31 -15.19 5.00 -1.83
CA ILE A 31 -14.48 5.04 -3.10
C ILE A 31 -13.27 6.00 -3.00
N GLY A 32 -12.07 5.42 -2.97
CA GLY A 32 -10.80 6.17 -3.04
C GLY A 32 -10.04 6.33 -1.73
N LEU A 33 -10.51 5.75 -0.61
CA LEU A 33 -9.73 5.75 0.63
C LEU A 33 -8.41 5.00 0.48
N LEU A 34 -8.43 3.81 -0.14
CA LEU A 34 -7.21 3.05 -0.43
C LEU A 34 -6.26 3.83 -1.33
N SER A 35 -6.75 4.38 -2.44
CA SER A 35 -5.93 5.18 -3.36
C SER A 35 -5.33 6.43 -2.69
N LYS A 36 -6.06 7.08 -1.78
CA LYS A 36 -5.54 8.20 -0.98
C LYS A 36 -4.44 7.76 -0.01
N ILE A 37 -4.63 6.63 0.68
CA ILE A 37 -3.63 6.04 1.58
C ILE A 37 -2.35 5.71 0.80
N ILE A 38 -2.46 5.00 -0.33
CA ILE A 38 -1.30 4.64 -1.15
C ILE A 38 -0.63 5.89 -1.75
N LYS A 39 -1.39 6.89 -2.19
CA LYS A 39 -0.84 8.17 -2.65
C LYS A 39 -0.02 8.85 -1.55
N SER A 40 -0.56 8.94 -0.34
CA SER A 40 0.14 9.58 0.78
C SER A 40 1.40 8.81 1.16
N PHE A 41 1.30 7.47 1.26
CA PHE A 41 2.45 6.60 1.51
C PHE A 41 3.57 6.80 0.48
N LYS A 42 3.24 6.74 -0.82
CA LYS A 42 4.23 6.94 -1.89
C LYS A 42 4.87 8.32 -1.83
N ASN A 43 4.08 9.37 -1.60
CA ASN A 43 4.58 10.74 -1.51
C ASN A 43 5.54 10.93 -0.32
N VAL A 44 5.15 10.48 0.88
CA VAL A 44 5.96 10.64 2.10
C VAL A 44 7.26 9.87 1.98
N THR A 45 7.20 8.62 1.49
CA THR A 45 8.40 7.77 1.31
C THR A 45 9.34 8.33 0.24
N THR A 46 8.83 8.77 -0.91
CA THR A 46 9.66 9.41 -1.95
C THR A 46 10.34 10.66 -1.42
N LYS A 47 9.59 11.54 -0.74
CA LYS A 47 10.16 12.76 -0.15
C LYS A 47 11.24 12.44 0.87
N TYR A 48 10.98 11.48 1.76
CA TYR A 48 11.96 11.05 2.76
C TYR A 48 13.24 10.51 2.09
N LEU A 49 13.10 9.66 1.08
CA LEU A 49 14.25 9.07 0.38
C LEU A 49 15.09 10.13 -0.33
N HIS A 50 14.47 11.03 -1.10
CA HIS A 50 15.19 12.10 -1.79
C HIS A 50 15.85 13.10 -0.84
N GLN A 51 15.35 13.27 0.38
CA GLN A 51 15.94 14.16 1.37
C GLN A 51 17.12 13.54 2.13
N ASN A 52 17.17 12.21 2.25
CA ASN A 52 18.16 11.52 3.07
C ASN A 52 19.20 10.74 2.24
N PHE A 53 18.92 10.50 0.95
CA PHE A 53 19.75 9.71 0.05
C PHE A 53 19.89 10.42 -1.30
N ASN A 54 20.73 11.47 -1.34
CA ASN A 54 20.89 12.32 -2.53
C ASN A 54 21.35 11.57 -3.79
N ASP A 55 22.11 10.48 -3.63
CA ASP A 55 22.66 9.71 -4.75
C ASP A 55 21.76 8.53 -5.18
N TYR A 56 20.56 8.42 -4.60
CA TYR A 56 19.64 7.31 -4.88
C TYR A 56 18.45 7.78 -5.74
N GLU A 57 18.49 7.44 -7.02
CA GLU A 57 17.38 7.68 -7.96
C GLU A 57 16.20 6.76 -7.68
N PHE A 58 15.36 7.17 -6.72
CA PHE A 58 14.16 6.43 -6.36
C PHE A 58 12.91 6.97 -7.07
N GLN A 59 12.13 6.07 -7.65
CA GLN A 59 10.77 6.34 -8.08
C GLN A 59 9.85 5.15 -7.87
N TRP A 60 8.58 5.43 -7.54
CA TRP A 60 7.55 4.40 -7.55
C TRP A 60 7.03 4.18 -8.96
N GLN A 61 6.76 2.92 -9.32
CA GLN A 61 5.92 2.63 -10.49
C GLN A 61 4.57 3.35 -10.42
N ARG A 62 4.04 3.76 -11.58
CA ARG A 62 2.71 4.35 -11.70
C ARG A 62 1.65 3.33 -11.28
N SER A 63 0.65 3.77 -10.50
CA SER A 63 -0.40 2.91 -9.93
C SER A 63 0.09 1.86 -8.92
N PHE A 64 -0.81 1.03 -8.42
CA PHE A 64 -0.52 -0.09 -7.53
C PHE A 64 -1.48 -1.25 -7.85
N TYR A 65 -1.08 -2.46 -7.48
CA TYR A 65 -1.95 -3.62 -7.53
C TYR A 65 -2.66 -3.78 -6.18
N ASP A 66 -3.97 -4.03 -6.21
CA ASP A 66 -4.78 -4.34 -5.05
C ASP A 66 -5.61 -5.61 -5.24
N HIS A 67 -5.95 -6.24 -4.11
CA HIS A 67 -6.76 -7.45 -4.08
C HIS A 67 -7.56 -7.50 -2.78
N ILE A 68 -8.88 -7.69 -2.87
CA ILE A 68 -9.77 -7.77 -1.70
C ILE A 68 -9.69 -9.18 -1.12
N ILE A 69 -9.22 -9.28 0.13
CA ILE A 69 -9.14 -10.54 0.89
C ILE A 69 -10.47 -10.76 1.62
N GLN A 70 -11.22 -11.80 1.23
CA GLN A 70 -12.59 -12.02 1.72
C GLN A 70 -12.75 -13.20 2.70
N ASN A 71 -11.71 -14.02 2.91
CA ASN A 71 -11.78 -15.16 3.82
C ASN A 71 -10.40 -15.53 4.41
N ASP A 72 -10.41 -16.33 5.47
CA ASP A 72 -9.19 -16.72 6.18
C ASP A 72 -8.25 -17.57 5.32
N LYS A 73 -8.80 -18.39 4.41
CA LYS A 73 -7.99 -19.20 3.49
C LYS A 73 -7.16 -18.31 2.57
N SER A 74 -7.77 -17.29 1.96
CA SER A 74 -7.05 -16.34 1.10
C SER A 74 -6.11 -15.45 1.91
N LEU A 75 -6.49 -15.04 3.13
CA LEU A 75 -5.62 -14.31 4.03
C LEU A 75 -4.35 -15.10 4.36
N ASN A 76 -4.48 -16.37 4.72
CA ASN A 76 -3.35 -17.23 5.05
C ASN A 76 -2.46 -17.48 3.83
N ALA A 77 -3.05 -17.70 2.65
CA ALA A 77 -2.30 -17.85 1.41
C ALA A 77 -1.48 -16.59 1.07
N ILE A 78 -2.07 -15.40 1.21
CA ILE A 78 -1.39 -14.13 0.92
C ILE A 78 -0.30 -13.84 1.96
N LYS A 79 -0.56 -14.10 3.25
CA LYS A 79 0.47 -14.01 4.30
C LYS A 79 1.68 -14.90 3.97
N GLN A 80 1.42 -16.15 3.61
CA GLN A 80 2.47 -17.09 3.24
C GLN A 80 3.23 -16.62 2.00
N TYR A 81 2.53 -16.13 0.98
CA TYR A 81 3.14 -15.54 -0.21
C TYR A 81 4.08 -14.36 0.13
N ILE A 82 3.64 -13.43 0.99
CA ILE A 82 4.46 -12.27 1.40
C ILE A 82 5.72 -12.73 2.14
N ILE A 83 5.62 -13.75 3.00
CA ILE A 83 6.76 -14.32 3.75
C ILE A 83 7.73 -15.05 2.81
N ASP A 84 7.22 -15.78 1.83
CA ASP A 84 8.04 -16.62 0.96
C ASP A 84 8.64 -15.89 -0.21
N ASN A 85 8.05 -14.78 -0.66
CA ASN A 85 8.53 -14.06 -1.84
C ASN A 85 9.97 -13.55 -1.67
N PRO A 86 10.36 -12.89 -0.56
CA PRO A 86 11.76 -12.51 -0.33
C PRO A 86 12.73 -13.69 -0.38
N LYS A 87 12.33 -14.87 0.11
CA LYS A 87 13.16 -16.08 0.10
C LYS A 87 13.33 -16.68 -1.29
N ARG A 88 12.38 -16.40 -2.18
CA ARG A 88 12.36 -16.88 -3.57
C ARG A 88 12.84 -15.82 -4.56
N TRP A 89 13.31 -14.67 -4.07
CA TRP A 89 13.66 -13.51 -4.88
C TRP A 89 14.68 -13.83 -5.99
N GLU A 90 15.75 -14.57 -5.67
CA GLU A 90 16.78 -14.95 -6.65
C GLU A 90 16.23 -15.76 -7.83
N LYS A 91 15.08 -16.42 -7.65
CA LYS A 91 14.41 -17.24 -8.67
C LYS A 91 13.17 -16.54 -9.25
N ASP A 92 12.91 -15.29 -8.86
CA ASP A 92 11.75 -14.55 -9.33
C ASP A 92 11.99 -14.08 -10.77
N ARG A 93 11.00 -14.31 -11.62
CA ARG A 93 10.97 -13.89 -13.03
C ARG A 93 11.04 -12.38 -13.24
N ASN A 94 10.80 -11.58 -12.20
CA ASN A 94 10.96 -10.12 -12.20
C ASN A 94 12.23 -9.67 -11.48
N ASN A 95 13.13 -10.59 -11.13
CA ASN A 95 14.50 -10.29 -10.77
C ASN A 95 15.28 -10.10 -12.08
N TYR A 96 15.39 -8.85 -12.53
CA TYR A 96 16.28 -8.48 -13.62
C TYR A 96 17.62 -8.11 -12.98
N ASP A 97 18.70 -8.80 -13.37
CA ASP A 97 20.07 -8.47 -12.96
C ASP A 97 20.49 -7.06 -13.40
#